data_AF-A0A5E4N5V6-F1
#
_entry.id   AF-A0A5E4N5V6-F1
#
_cell.length_a   1.000
_cell.length_b   1.000
_cell.length_c   1.000
_cell.angle_alpha   90.00
_cell.angle_beta   90.00
_cell.angle_gamma   90.00
#
_symmetry.space_group_name_H-M   'P 1'
#
loop_
_entity.id
_entity.type
_entity.pdbx_description
1 polymer ?
#
loop_
_entity_poly.entity_id
_entity_poly.type
_entity_poly.pdbx_seq_one_letter_code
_entity_poly.pdbx_strand_id
1 'polypeptide(L)'
;MLNKISEEVNSAGEYSITMDSTMDISTHDQCVFVLRYVRDTVNDNISRIDVIERVVALEKAVSSSGQALFNLLRITLNSMNVNLKNCIADAFDGAANMNGQYQGVQAKLKEVSPRHIHTWCYAHILNLVFQQTTSYSVTVISFFGLMQKPYVFF
;
A
#
# COMPACT_ATOMS: atom_id res chain seq x y z
N MET A 1 -4.42 -16.20 -14.47
CA MET A 1 -4.34 -14.73 -14.34
C MET A 1 -3.12 -14.30 -13.54
N LEU A 2 -2.95 -14.75 -12.29
CA LEU A 2 -1.78 -14.40 -11.46
C LEU A 2 -0.43 -14.84 -12.05
N ASN A 3 -0.34 -16.01 -12.70
CA ASN A 3 0.91 -16.45 -13.35
C ASN A 3 1.40 -15.45 -14.41
N LYS A 4 0.50 -14.90 -15.22
CA LYS A 4 0.84 -13.88 -16.23
C LYS A 4 1.33 -12.59 -15.58
N ILE A 5 0.71 -12.17 -14.47
CA ILE A 5 1.16 -10.98 -13.73
C ILE A 5 2.54 -11.23 -13.14
N SER A 6 2.79 -12.42 -12.58
CA SER A 6 4.10 -12.81 -12.07
C SER A 6 5.18 -12.79 -13.15
N GLU A 7 4.90 -13.37 -14.32
CA GLU A 7 5.81 -13.34 -15.48
C GLU A 7 6.12 -11.89 -15.91
N GLU A 8 5.10 -11.02 -15.95
CA GLU A 8 5.26 -9.60 -16.29
C GLU A 8 6.12 -8.86 -15.26
N VAL A 9 5.88 -9.06 -13.96
CA VAL A 9 6.66 -8.44 -12.87
C VAL A 9 8.11 -8.93 -12.87
N ASN A 10 8.31 -10.24 -13.05
CA ASN A 10 9.65 -10.83 -13.10
C ASN A 10 10.42 -10.37 -14.33
N SER A 11 9.75 -10.19 -15.46
CA SER A 11 10.34 -9.63 -16.69
C SER A 11 10.72 -8.16 -16.54
N ALA A 12 9.92 -7.38 -15.78
CA ALA A 12 10.24 -5.99 -15.45
C ALA A 12 11.49 -5.85 -14.56
N GLY A 13 11.83 -6.91 -13.81
CA GLY A 13 13.00 -6.96 -12.95
C GLY A 13 12.81 -6.25 -11.62
N GLU A 14 12.35 -4.99 -11.63
CA GLU A 14 12.11 -4.15 -10.45
C GLU A 14 10.64 -3.74 -10.34
N TYR A 15 10.16 -3.58 -9.11
CA TYR A 15 8.79 -3.14 -8.84
C TYR A 15 8.68 -2.35 -7.54
N SER A 16 7.55 -1.68 -7.36
CA SER A 16 7.16 -1.08 -6.08
C SER A 16 5.86 -1.70 -5.56
N ILE A 17 5.65 -1.58 -4.26
CA ILE A 17 4.48 -2.12 -3.55
C ILE A 17 3.65 -1.01 -2.91
N THR A 18 2.34 -1.13 -2.99
CA THR A 18 1.41 -0.41 -2.12
C THR A 18 0.60 -1.44 -1.35
N MET A 19 0.45 -1.19 -0.05
CA MET A 19 -0.36 -2.00 0.84
C MET A 19 -1.27 -1.08 1.62
N ASP A 20 -2.52 -1.50 1.75
CA ASP A 20 -3.49 -0.84 2.60
C ASP A 20 -4.30 -1.91 3.33
N SER A 21 -4.81 -1.58 4.51
CA SER A 21 -5.68 -2.47 5.27
C SER A 21 -6.93 -1.76 5.71
N THR A 22 -8.07 -2.40 5.51
CA THR A 22 -9.35 -1.93 6.01
C THR A 22 -10.04 -3.03 6.80
N MET A 23 -10.79 -2.64 7.83
CA MET A 23 -11.67 -3.56 8.54
C MET A 23 -12.93 -3.81 7.70
N ASP A 24 -13.28 -5.07 7.49
CA ASP A 24 -14.53 -5.44 6.83
C ASP A 24 -15.74 -5.39 7.78
N ILE A 25 -16.95 -5.59 7.24
CA ILE A 25 -18.21 -5.57 8.01
C ILE A 25 -18.26 -6.63 9.12
N SER A 26 -17.43 -7.67 9.03
CA SER A 26 -17.32 -8.75 10.01
C SER A 26 -16.18 -8.52 10.99
N THR A 27 -15.65 -7.29 11.07
CA THR A 27 -14.54 -6.86 11.94
C THR A 27 -13.22 -7.59 11.68
N HIS A 28 -13.04 -8.11 10.46
CA HIS A 28 -11.77 -8.69 10.05
C HIS A 28 -10.97 -7.69 9.23
N ASP A 29 -9.70 -7.51 9.59
CA ASP A 29 -8.78 -6.71 8.79
C ASP A 29 -8.44 -7.45 7.49
N GLN A 30 -8.66 -6.78 6.37
CA GLN A 30 -8.29 -7.23 5.03
C GLN A 30 -7.17 -6.34 4.51
N CYS A 31 -6.08 -6.95 4.06
CA CYS A 31 -4.94 -6.25 3.49
C CYS A 31 -4.88 -6.48 1.98
N VAL A 32 -4.87 -5.39 1.22
CA VAL A 32 -4.73 -5.41 -0.24
C VAL A 32 -3.28 -5.19 -0.63
N PHE A 33 -2.82 -5.93 -1.63
CA PHE A 33 -1.47 -5.83 -2.19
C PHE A 33 -1.55 -5.37 -3.64
N VAL A 34 -0.88 -4.25 -3.94
CA VAL A 34 -0.80 -3.70 -5.29
C VAL A 34 0.65 -3.59 -5.73
N LEU A 35 0.99 -4.28 -6.81
CA LEU A 35 2.30 -4.16 -7.44
C LEU A 35 2.25 -3.12 -8.55
N ARG A 36 3.28 -2.28 -8.61
CA ARG A 36 3.52 -1.32 -9.68
C ARG A 36 4.87 -1.60 -10.32
N TYR A 37 4.90 -1.73 -11.64
CA TYR A 37 6.12 -2.05 -12.38
C TYR A 37 6.06 -1.44 -13.79
N VAL A 38 7.22 -1.41 -14.45
CA VAL A 38 7.35 -0.87 -15.80
C VAL A 38 7.36 -2.02 -16.80
N ARG A 39 6.55 -1.89 -17.85
CA ARG A 39 6.52 -2.85 -18.96
C ARG A 39 7.02 -2.17 -20.21
N ASP A 40 8.07 -2.72 -20.80
CA ASP A 40 8.51 -2.36 -22.14
C ASP A 40 7.76 -3.24 -23.16
N THR A 41 7.10 -2.60 -24.12
CA THR A 41 6.43 -3.27 -25.24
C THR A 41 7.05 -2.77 -26.53
N VAL A 42 7.63 -3.69 -27.30
CA VAL A 42 8.20 -3.38 -28.61
C VAL A 42 7.31 -4.01 -29.68
N ASN A 43 6.58 -3.17 -30.42
CA ASN A 43 5.80 -3.57 -31.59
C ASN A 43 6.15 -2.66 -32.77
N ASP A 44 6.35 -3.22 -33.97
CA ASP A 44 6.57 -2.47 -35.22
C ASP A 44 7.68 -1.40 -35.15
N ASN A 45 8.81 -1.70 -34.51
CA ASN A 45 9.94 -0.78 -34.26
C ASN A 45 9.60 0.45 -33.39
N ILE A 46 8.49 0.41 -32.65
CA ILE A 46 8.14 1.43 -31.65
C ILE A 46 8.25 0.79 -30.27
N SER A 47 9.15 1.32 -29.43
CA SER A 47 9.23 0.99 -28.02
C SER A 47 8.27 1.86 -27.23
N ARG A 48 7.44 1.22 -26.40
CA ARG A 48 6.51 1.89 -25.49
C ARG A 48 6.76 1.41 -24.07
N ILE A 49 6.95 2.39 -23.19
CA ILE A 49 7.11 2.16 -21.75
C ILE A 49 5.77 2.46 -21.08
N ASP A 50 5.16 1.43 -20.49
CA ASP A 50 3.91 1.56 -19.74
C ASP A 50 4.16 1.31 -18.25
N VAL A 51 3.59 2.19 -17.41
CA VAL A 51 3.50 1.96 -15.96
C VAL A 51 2.25 1.15 -15.69
N ILE A 52 2.42 0.01 -15.05
CA ILE A 52 1.34 -0.93 -14.80
C ILE A 52 1.13 -1.10 -13.30
N GLU A 53 -0.12 -1.04 -12.87
CA GLU A 53 -0.54 -1.37 -11.51
C GLU A 53 -1.47 -2.59 -11.52
N ARG A 54 -1.25 -3.52 -10.58
CA ARG A 54 -2.03 -4.75 -10.45
C ARG A 54 -2.30 -5.04 -8.98
N VAL A 55 -3.58 -5.18 -8.64
CA VAL A 55 -3.97 -5.85 -7.40
C VAL A 55 -3.61 -7.33 -7.55
N VAL A 56 -2.78 -7.82 -6.64
CA VAL A 56 -2.27 -9.21 -6.71
C VAL A 56 -2.85 -10.11 -5.64
N ALA A 57 -3.29 -9.53 -4.51
CA ALA A 57 -3.93 -10.28 -3.45
C ALA A 57 -4.80 -9.38 -2.57
N LEU A 58 -5.78 -10.01 -1.95
CA LEU A 58 -6.56 -9.49 -0.84
C LEU A 58 -6.54 -10.57 0.23
N GLU A 59 -5.82 -10.33 1.32
CA GLU A 59 -5.56 -11.33 2.34
C GLU A 59 -6.08 -10.89 3.70
N LYS A 60 -6.59 -11.84 4.47
CA LYS A 60 -7.00 -11.57 5.85
C LYS A 60 -5.77 -11.34 6.73
N ALA A 61 -5.67 -10.14 7.31
CA ALA A 61 -4.66 -9.81 8.31
C ALA A 61 -5.12 -10.29 9.69
N VAL A 62 -4.58 -11.43 10.14
CA VAL A 62 -4.88 -11.97 11.48
C VAL A 62 -4.27 -11.09 12.59
N SER A 63 -3.18 -10.39 12.28
CA SER A 63 -2.53 -9.44 13.16
C SER A 63 -2.10 -8.22 12.34
N SER A 64 -2.38 -7.03 12.87
CA SER A 64 -1.98 -5.76 12.27
C SER A 64 -0.57 -5.31 12.64
N SER A 65 0.20 -6.13 13.38
CA SER A 65 1.60 -5.80 13.69
C SER A 65 2.45 -5.75 12.42
N GLY A 66 3.42 -4.84 12.36
CA GLY A 66 4.26 -4.68 11.16
C GLY A 66 5.01 -5.96 10.76
N GLN A 67 5.44 -6.78 11.75
CA GLN A 67 6.05 -8.08 11.47
C GLN A 67 5.07 -9.08 10.85
N ALA A 68 3.81 -9.11 11.31
CA ALA A 68 2.80 -9.99 10.74
C ALA A 68 2.44 -9.56 9.31
N LEU A 69 2.26 -8.26 9.07
CA LEU A 69 1.99 -7.71 7.74
C LEU A 69 3.15 -7.96 6.76
N PHE A 70 4.39 -7.80 7.22
CA PHE A 70 5.57 -8.13 6.43
C PHE A 70 5.65 -9.63 6.09
N ASN A 71 5.33 -10.50 7.05
CA ASN A 71 5.29 -11.94 6.80
C ASN A 71 4.18 -12.30 5.80
N LEU A 72 3.02 -11.65 5.90
CA LEU A 72 1.92 -11.82 4.95
C LEU A 72 2.37 -11.41 3.54
N LEU A 73 2.95 -10.22 3.39
CA LEU A 73 3.56 -9.75 2.14
C LEU A 73 4.54 -10.78 1.56
N ARG A 74 5.46 -11.28 2.40
CA ARG A 74 6.47 -12.26 1.98
C ARG A 74 5.83 -13.55 1.47
N ILE A 75 4.81 -14.06 2.15
CA ILE A 75 4.09 -15.28 1.73
C ILE A 75 3.37 -15.05 0.40
N THR A 76 2.68 -13.92 0.26
CA THR A 76 1.96 -13.54 -0.97
C THR A 76 2.90 -13.43 -2.17
N LEU A 77 4.05 -12.78 -2.04
CA LEU A 77 5.00 -12.65 -3.15
C LEU A 77 5.70 -13.97 -3.47
N ASN A 78 6.04 -14.77 -2.46
CA ASN A 78 6.63 -16.09 -2.66
C ASN A 78 5.67 -17.04 -3.39
N SER A 79 4.37 -17.01 -3.10
CA SER A 79 3.37 -17.86 -3.79
C SER A 79 3.23 -17.50 -5.27
N MET A 80 3.55 -16.25 -5.63
CA MET A 80 3.62 -15.78 -7.00
C MET A 80 5.00 -15.97 -7.64
N ASN A 81 6.00 -16.50 -6.93
CA ASN A 81 7.39 -16.54 -7.40
C ASN A 81 7.94 -15.14 -7.80
N VAL A 82 7.57 -14.11 -7.03
CA VAL A 82 8.08 -12.74 -7.16
C VAL A 82 9.09 -12.49 -6.05
N ASN A 83 10.31 -12.10 -6.42
CA ASN A 83 11.38 -11.91 -5.44
C ASN A 83 11.21 -10.61 -4.65
N LEU A 84 11.14 -10.70 -3.32
CA LEU A 84 11.02 -9.53 -2.43
C LEU A 84 12.22 -8.56 -2.56
N LYS A 85 13.40 -9.05 -2.92
CA LYS A 85 14.61 -8.22 -3.10
C LYS A 85 14.50 -7.24 -4.28
N ASN A 86 13.60 -7.51 -5.20
CA ASN A 86 13.33 -6.68 -6.37
C ASN A 86 12.30 -5.57 -6.07
N CYS A 87 11.74 -5.55 -4.87
CA CYS A 87 10.95 -4.43 -4.38
C CYS A 87 11.91 -3.26 -4.10
N ILE A 88 11.85 -2.22 -4.93
CA ILE A 88 12.73 -1.05 -4.83
C ILE A 88 12.04 0.16 -4.19
N ALA A 89 10.72 0.14 -4.08
CA ALA A 89 9.99 1.21 -3.42
C ALA A 89 8.69 0.73 -2.79
N ASP A 90 8.22 1.47 -1.77
CA ASP A 90 6.88 1.33 -1.24
C ASP A 90 6.14 2.67 -1.19
N ALA A 91 4.82 2.57 -1.07
CA ALA A 91 3.96 3.67 -0.67
C ALA A 91 3.03 3.22 0.45
N PHE A 92 3.30 3.64 1.69
CA PHE A 92 2.52 3.26 2.86
C PHE A 92 2.00 4.48 3.65
N ASP A 93 0.97 4.26 4.45
CA ASP A 93 0.44 5.28 5.36
C ASP A 93 1.39 5.56 6.54
N GLY A 94 1.01 6.53 7.37
CA GLY A 94 1.80 6.91 8.54
C GLY A 94 1.63 6.01 9.75
N ALA A 95 0.91 4.88 9.65
CA ALA A 95 0.68 4.02 10.79
C ALA A 95 1.99 3.39 11.28
N ALA A 96 2.17 3.29 12.60
CA ALA A 96 3.39 2.75 13.19
C ALA A 96 3.72 1.31 12.73
N ASN A 97 2.70 0.51 12.41
CA ASN A 97 2.89 -0.85 11.90
C ASN A 97 3.36 -0.87 10.44
N MET A 98 3.11 0.18 9.66
CA MET A 98 3.54 0.29 8.27
C MET A 98 4.89 1.01 8.17
N ASN A 99 5.02 2.16 8.84
CA ASN A 99 6.13 3.09 8.70
C ASN A 99 6.96 3.28 9.99
N GLY A 100 6.80 2.39 10.97
CA GLY A 100 7.60 2.41 12.19
C GLY A 100 9.07 2.13 11.90
N GLN A 101 9.96 2.95 12.46
CA GLN A 101 11.41 2.92 12.21
C GLN A 101 12.08 1.54 12.42
N TYR A 102 11.56 0.72 13.34
CA TYR A 102 12.18 -0.55 13.73
C TYR A 102 11.34 -1.78 13.41
N GLN A 103 10.02 -1.67 13.55
CA GLN A 103 9.08 -2.79 13.44
C GLN A 103 8.02 -2.58 12.35
N GLY A 104 8.09 -1.47 11.61
CA GLY A 104 7.22 -1.22 10.48
C GLY A 104 7.55 -2.11 9.28
N VAL A 105 6.56 -2.37 8.44
CA VAL A 105 6.75 -3.09 7.16
C VAL A 105 7.85 -2.43 6.32
N GLN A 106 7.88 -1.10 6.28
CA GLN A 106 8.89 -0.30 5.58
C GLN A 106 10.32 -0.60 6.06
N ALA A 107 10.53 -0.64 7.38
CA ALA A 107 11.84 -0.95 7.96
C ALA A 107 12.28 -2.38 7.59
N LYS A 108 11.35 -3.33 7.60
CA LYS A 108 11.59 -4.72 7.21
C LYS A 108 11.86 -4.90 5.72
N LEU A 109 11.19 -4.15 4.85
CA LEU A 109 11.51 -4.12 3.43
C LEU A 109 12.91 -3.57 3.18
N LYS A 110 13.31 -2.52 3.90
CA LYS A 110 14.65 -1.95 3.82
C LYS A 110 15.76 -2.90 4.29
N GLU A 111 15.48 -3.80 5.25
CA GLU A 111 16.40 -4.88 5.63
C GLU A 111 16.64 -5.87 4.47
N VAL A 112 15.62 -6.15 3.64
CA VAL A 112 15.71 -7.10 2.52
C VAL A 112 16.25 -6.47 1.24
N SER A 113 15.86 -5.23 0.96
CA SER A 113 16.25 -4.44 -0.19
C SER A 113 16.90 -3.13 0.30
N PRO A 114 18.23 -3.08 0.48
CA PRO A 114 18.90 -1.92 1.07
C PRO A 114 18.74 -0.61 0.29
N ARG A 115 18.41 -0.69 -1.01
CA ARG A 115 18.15 0.47 -1.90
C ARG A 115 16.68 0.89 -1.92
N HIS A 116 15.86 0.30 -1.07
CA HIS A 116 14.42 0.54 -1.00
C HIS A 116 14.08 1.99 -0.66
N ILE A 117 13.18 2.59 -1.45
CA ILE A 117 12.71 3.97 -1.33
C ILE A 117 11.31 3.96 -0.74
N HIS A 118 11.14 4.60 0.41
CA HIS A 118 9.83 4.79 1.01
C HIS A 118 9.19 6.10 0.56
N THR A 119 7.92 6.05 0.16
CA THR A 119 7.09 7.23 -0.08
C THR A 119 5.88 7.19 0.84
N TRP A 120 5.50 8.34 1.39
CA TRP A 120 4.30 8.44 2.21
C TRP A 120 3.04 8.40 1.35
N CYS A 121 1.97 7.80 1.87
CA CYS A 121 0.65 7.86 1.25
C CYS A 121 0.13 9.31 1.25
N TYR A 122 0.10 9.94 0.07
CA TYR A 122 -0.35 11.33 -0.07
C TYR A 122 -1.84 11.50 0.23
N ALA A 123 -2.66 10.48 -0.02
CA ALA A 123 -4.07 10.50 0.39
C ALA A 123 -4.20 10.58 1.91
N HIS A 124 -3.38 9.81 2.64
CA HIS A 124 -3.35 9.87 4.10
C HIS A 124 -2.82 11.22 4.61
N ILE A 125 -1.72 11.74 4.03
CA ILE A 125 -1.20 13.06 4.39
C ILE A 125 -2.26 14.15 4.16
N LEU A 126 -2.93 14.14 3.02
CA LEU A 126 -3.97 15.11 2.71
C LEU A 126 -5.12 15.05 3.73
N ASN A 127 -5.54 13.83 4.10
CA ASN A 127 -6.55 13.63 5.14
C ASN A 127 -6.10 14.20 6.50
N LEU A 128 -4.83 14.01 6.89
CA LEU A 128 -4.29 14.61 8.13
C LEU A 128 -4.30 16.15 8.08
N VAL A 129 -3.93 16.75 6.94
CA VAL A 129 -4.01 18.20 6.75
C VAL A 129 -5.44 18.70 6.89
N PHE A 130 -6.42 18.00 6.30
CA PHE A 130 -7.83 18.34 6.46
C PHE A 130 -8.30 18.22 7.93
N GLN A 131 -7.94 17.14 8.63
CA GLN A 131 -8.30 16.98 10.05
C GLN A 131 -7.72 18.10 10.93
N GLN A 132 -6.46 18.48 10.70
CA GLN A 132 -5.81 19.55 11.46
C GLN A 132 -6.41 20.93 11.15
N THR A 133 -6.63 21.24 9.88
CA THR A 133 -7.19 22.54 9.48
C THR A 133 -8.63 22.72 9.95
N THR A 134 -9.44 21.66 9.91
CA THR A 134 -10.84 21.69 10.34
C THR A 134 -11.03 21.71 11.86
N SER A 135 -10.03 21.27 12.62
CA SER A 135 -10.04 21.33 14.09
C SER A 135 -9.52 22.66 14.66
N TYR A 136 -9.06 23.58 13.83
CA TYR A 136 -8.48 24.85 14.31
C TYR A 136 -9.52 25.93 14.66
N SER A 137 -10.70 25.90 14.01
CA SER A 137 -11.72 26.95 14.16
C SER A 137 -13.01 26.39 14.74
N VAL A 138 -13.52 27.04 15.79
CA VAL A 138 -14.81 26.67 16.42
C VAL A 138 -15.95 26.66 15.41
N THR A 139 -15.96 27.60 14.46
CA THR A 139 -16.98 27.66 13.40
C THR A 139 -16.92 26.43 12.50
N VAL A 140 -15.71 26.02 12.10
CA VAL A 140 -15.50 24.86 11.23
C VAL A 140 -15.82 23.56 11.96
N ILE A 141 -15.39 23.43 13.22
CA ILE A 141 -15.75 22.30 14.09
C ILE A 141 -17.28 22.19 14.21
N SER A 142 -17.97 23.32 14.46
CA SER A 142 -19.43 23.34 14.59
C SER A 142 -20.12 22.92 13.30
N PHE A 143 -19.63 23.40 12.15
CA PHE A 143 -20.15 23.03 10.84
C PHE A 143 -20.04 21.52 10.57
N PHE A 144 -18.84 20.94 10.71
CA PHE A 144 -18.65 19.51 10.48
C PHE A 144 -19.36 18.65 11.54
N GLY A 145 -19.40 19.09 12.80
CA GLY A 145 -20.15 18.42 13.86
C GLY A 145 -21.66 18.40 13.60
N LEU A 146 -22.22 19.47 13.03
CA LEU A 146 -23.63 19.51 12.62
C LEU A 146 -23.90 18.56 11.44
N MET A 147 -22.98 18.44 10.48
CA MET A 147 -23.11 17.49 9.37
C MET A 147 -22.96 16.03 9.81
N GLN A 148 -22.12 15.76 10.81
CA GLN A 148 -21.93 14.41 11.33
C GLN A 148 -23.15 13.88 12.10
N LYS A 149 -23.90 14.76 12.78
CA LYS A 149 -25.10 14.37 13.55
C LYS A 149 -26.15 13.58 12.75
N PRO A 150 -26.64 14.04 11.58
CA PRO A 150 -27.57 13.26 10.78
C PRO A 150 -26.92 11.97 10.25
N TYR A 151 -25.64 12.00 9.85
CA TYR A 151 -24.94 10.80 9.37
C TYR A 151 -24.82 9.69 10.43
N VAL A 152 -24.67 10.03 11.71
CA VAL A 152 -24.61 9.04 12.80
C VAL A 152 -26.02 8.62 13.26
N PHE A 153 -27.01 9.48 13.07
CA PHE A 153 -28.39 9.20 13.46
C PHE A 153 -29.12 8.25 12.49
N PHE A 154 -28.82 8.35 11.20
CA PHE A 154 -29.35 7.48 10.14
C PHE A 154 -28.39 6.34 9.80
#